data_AF-A0A923MPQ5-F1
#
_entry.id   AF-A0A923MPQ5-F1
#
_cell.length_a   1.000
_cell.length_b   1.000
_cell.length_c   1.000
_cell.angle_alpha   90.00
_cell.angle_beta   90.00
_cell.angle_gamma   90.00
#
_symmetry.space_group_name_H-M   'P 1'
#
loop_
_entity.id
_entity.type
_entity.pdbx_description
1 polymer ?
#
loop_
_entity_poly.entity_id
_entity_poly.type
_entity_poly.pdbx_seq_one_letter_code
_entity_poly.pdbx_strand_id
1 'polypeptide(L)'
;MGEDNSIATLRARVSALVDQEGALLTQAFDASKQGGDRRGVDALFARVQALQVERNRLQKEIGSLLGTRRMHVAAEVWQPGVYDYRPEAGSDTVRVRVSQGPLGLQVELPGRSAPVRIETLHGAFDGPIIGDDAKV
;
A
#
# COMPACT_ATOMS: atom_id res chain seq x y z
N MET A 1 -13.81 18.44 7.41
CA MET A 1 -12.97 17.45 8.11
C MET A 1 -13.05 16.18 7.30
N GLY A 2 -12.12 15.97 6.37
CA GLY A 2 -12.13 14.79 5.51
C GLY A 2 -11.64 13.59 6.30
N GLU A 3 -12.40 12.49 6.31
CA GLU A 3 -11.86 11.22 6.77
C GLU A 3 -10.62 10.91 5.92
N ASP A 4 -9.46 10.87 6.56
CA ASP A 4 -8.22 10.53 5.88
C ASP A 4 -8.36 9.12 5.29
N ASN A 5 -8.45 9.06 3.95
CA ASN A 5 -8.28 7.87 3.11
C ASN A 5 -6.82 7.33 3.20
N SER A 6 -6.30 7.22 4.42
CA SER A 6 -5.01 6.63 4.68
C SER A 6 -5.08 5.12 4.44
N ILE A 7 -3.99 4.54 3.97
CA ILE A 7 -3.88 3.08 3.75
C ILE A 7 -4.15 2.31 5.06
N ALA A 8 -3.78 2.88 6.21
CA ALA A 8 -4.06 2.29 7.51
C ALA A 8 -5.58 2.20 7.78
N THR A 9 -6.31 3.28 7.50
CA THR A 9 -7.78 3.33 7.64
C THR A 9 -8.46 2.30 6.73
N LEU A 10 -8.02 2.20 5.47
CA LEU A 10 -8.59 1.27 4.50
C LEU A 10 -8.29 -0.19 4.86
N ARG A 11 -7.08 -0.51 5.34
CA ARG A 11 -6.73 -1.85 5.83
C ARG A 11 -7.54 -2.24 7.06
N ALA A 12 -7.75 -1.31 8.00
CA ALA A 12 -8.60 -1.55 9.15
C ALA A 12 -10.05 -1.85 8.73
N ARG A 13 -10.59 -1.11 7.74
CA ARG A 13 -11.92 -1.39 7.16
C ARG A 13 -11.98 -2.77 6.49
N VAL A 14 -10.95 -3.17 5.73
CA VAL A 14 -10.87 -4.53 5.14
C VAL A 14 -10.87 -5.62 6.22
N SER A 15 -10.09 -5.45 7.31
CA SER A 15 -10.07 -6.40 8.43
C SER A 15 -11.45 -6.55 9.06
N ALA A 16 -12.13 -5.43 9.33
CA ALA A 16 -13.47 -5.44 9.91
C ALA A 16 -14.50 -6.16 9.02
N LEU A 17 -14.39 -6.03 7.69
CA LEU A 17 -15.26 -6.74 6.75
C LEU A 17 -15.00 -8.26 6.76
N VAL A 18 -13.76 -8.69 6.92
CA VAL A 18 -13.40 -10.12 7.05
C VAL A 18 -13.96 -10.71 8.34
N ASP A 19 -13.87 -9.98 9.45
CA ASP A 19 -14.44 -10.42 10.73
C ASP A 19 -15.97 -10.55 10.65
N GLN A 20 -16.63 -9.58 9.99
CA GLN A 20 -18.08 -9.63 9.73
C GLN A 20 -18.48 -10.77 8.80
N GLU A 21 -17.69 -11.05 7.77
CA GLU A 21 -17.89 -12.20 6.87
C GLU A 21 -17.83 -13.53 7.63
N GLY A 22 -16.81 -13.71 8.48
CA GLY A 22 -16.67 -14.90 9.33
C GLY A 22 -17.85 -15.10 10.28
N ALA A 23 -18.35 -14.02 10.88
CA ALA A 23 -19.53 -14.07 11.75
C ALA A 23 -20.81 -14.47 10.98
N LEU A 24 -21.03 -13.91 9.79
CA LEU A 24 -22.21 -14.23 8.96
C LEU A 24 -22.16 -15.66 8.42
N LEU A 25 -20.98 -16.14 8.02
CA LEU A 25 -20.81 -17.53 7.59
C LEU A 25 -21.09 -18.50 8.75
N THR A 26 -20.61 -18.19 9.95
CA THR A 26 -20.89 -18.99 11.16
C THR A 26 -22.40 -19.05 11.43
N GLN A 27 -23.10 -17.91 11.36
CA GLN A 27 -24.56 -17.84 11.49
C GLN A 27 -25.28 -18.64 10.40
N ALA A 28 -24.80 -18.60 9.15
CA ALA A 28 -25.38 -19.36 8.05
C ALA A 28 -25.21 -20.87 8.25
N PHE A 29 -24.04 -21.31 8.73
CA PHE A 29 -23.79 -22.72 9.05
C PHE A 29 -24.67 -23.21 10.20
N ASP A 30 -24.83 -22.42 11.26
CA ASP A 30 -25.69 -22.79 12.39
C ASP A 30 -27.17 -22.82 12.00
N ALA A 31 -27.64 -21.85 11.20
CA ALA A 31 -28.98 -21.84 10.64
C ALA A 31 -29.22 -23.06 9.70
N SER A 32 -28.21 -23.46 8.93
CA SER A 32 -28.28 -24.65 8.08
C SER A 32 -28.35 -25.96 8.89
N LYS A 33 -27.62 -26.07 10.01
CA LYS A 33 -27.65 -27.26 10.89
C LYS A 33 -28.98 -27.45 11.59
N GLN A 34 -29.68 -26.35 11.89
CA GLN A 34 -31.01 -26.37 12.50
C GLN A 34 -32.12 -26.79 11.51
N GLY A 35 -31.78 -27.02 10.23
CA GLY A 35 -32.64 -27.67 9.24
C GLY A 35 -33.84 -26.85 8.76
N GLY A 36 -33.93 -25.56 9.08
CA GLY A 36 -35.21 -24.85 9.05
C GLY A 36 -35.40 -23.73 8.02
N ASP A 37 -34.41 -22.85 7.82
CA ASP A 37 -34.69 -21.58 7.12
C ASP A 37 -33.77 -21.34 5.94
N ARG A 38 -34.11 -21.96 4.80
CA ARG A 38 -33.39 -21.77 3.54
C ARG A 38 -33.38 -20.31 3.10
N ARG A 39 -34.46 -19.56 3.35
CA ARG A 39 -34.54 -18.13 2.99
C ARG A 39 -33.62 -17.29 3.88
N GLY A 40 -33.55 -17.61 5.17
CA GLY A 40 -32.61 -16.98 6.11
C GLY A 40 -31.15 -17.27 5.76
N VAL A 41 -30.84 -18.52 5.40
CA VAL A 41 -29.49 -18.91 4.93
C VAL A 41 -29.13 -18.20 3.63
N ASP A 42 -30.04 -18.16 2.65
CA ASP A 42 -29.83 -17.45 1.37
C ASP A 42 -29.62 -15.94 1.59
N ALA A 43 -30.36 -15.32 2.52
CA ALA A 43 -30.18 -13.91 2.88
C ALA A 43 -28.82 -13.64 3.55
N LEU A 44 -28.33 -14.56 4.39
CA LEU A 44 -27.00 -14.47 4.99
C LEU A 44 -25.90 -14.59 3.93
N PHE A 45 -26.05 -15.51 2.96
CA PHE A 45 -25.12 -15.61 1.83
C PHE A 45 -25.13 -14.37 0.93
N ALA A 46 -26.30 -13.79 0.66
CA ALA A 46 -26.38 -12.53 -0.09
C ALA A 46 -25.65 -11.37 0.63
N ARG A 47 -25.73 -11.31 1.96
CA ARG A 47 -24.97 -10.34 2.78
C ARG A 47 -23.47 -10.60 2.71
N VAL A 48 -23.04 -11.86 2.78
CA VAL A 48 -21.62 -12.24 2.59
C VAL A 48 -21.12 -11.80 1.22
N GLN A 49 -21.90 -12.02 0.15
CA GLN A 49 -21.54 -11.56 -1.20
C GLN A 49 -21.40 -10.02 -1.27
N ALA A 50 -22.30 -9.27 -0.63
CA ALA A 50 -22.19 -7.81 -0.55
C ALA A 50 -20.91 -7.37 0.16
N LEU A 51 -20.55 -8.02 1.29
CA LEU A 51 -19.29 -7.74 1.99
C LEU A 51 -18.07 -8.09 1.13
N GLN A 52 -18.11 -9.17 0.35
CA GLN A 52 -17.03 -9.55 -0.55
C GLN A 52 -16.85 -8.54 -1.69
N VAL A 53 -17.94 -7.99 -2.24
CA VAL A 53 -17.89 -6.92 -3.25
C VAL A 53 -17.22 -5.68 -2.66
N GLU A 54 -17.62 -5.27 -1.46
CA GLU A 54 -17.04 -4.10 -0.78
C GLU A 54 -15.56 -4.33 -0.42
N ARG A 55 -15.21 -5.52 0.09
CA ARG A 55 -13.84 -5.91 0.37
C ARG A 55 -12.98 -5.84 -0.90
N ASN A 56 -13.49 -6.35 -2.03
CA ASN A 56 -12.78 -6.30 -3.31
C ASN A 56 -12.62 -4.86 -3.83
N ARG A 57 -13.63 -4.01 -3.62
CA ARG A 57 -13.55 -2.57 -3.92
C ARG A 57 -12.44 -1.92 -3.09
N LEU A 58 -12.44 -2.10 -1.77
CA LEU A 58 -11.41 -1.55 -0.89
C LEU A 58 -10.02 -2.10 -1.18
N GLN A 59 -9.90 -3.38 -1.54
CA GLN A 59 -8.63 -3.97 -1.98
C GLN A 59 -8.13 -3.35 -3.28
N LYS A 60 -9.01 -3.04 -4.24
CA LYS A 60 -8.67 -2.30 -5.46
C LYS A 60 -8.29 -0.86 -5.15
N GLU A 61 -8.95 -0.20 -4.21
CA GLU A 61 -8.63 1.16 -3.77
C GLU A 61 -7.28 1.19 -3.04
N ILE A 62 -7.03 0.25 -2.14
CA ILE A 62 -5.71 0.03 -1.52
C ILE A 62 -4.67 -0.26 -2.59
N GLY A 63 -4.97 -1.11 -3.58
CA GLY A 63 -4.05 -1.42 -4.68
C GLY A 63 -3.77 -0.24 -5.60
N SER A 64 -4.78 0.62 -5.83
CA SER A 64 -4.66 1.86 -6.60
C SER A 64 -3.88 2.90 -5.83
N LEU A 65 -4.16 3.08 -4.54
CA LEU A 65 -3.41 3.95 -3.64
C LEU A 65 -2.00 3.44 -3.43
N LEU A 66 -1.78 2.14 -3.27
CA LEU A 66 -0.45 1.53 -3.26
C LEU A 66 0.18 1.55 -4.63
N GLY A 67 -0.56 1.69 -5.73
CA GLY A 67 -0.04 1.79 -7.10
C GLY A 67 0.43 3.21 -7.41
N THR A 68 -0.41 4.22 -7.16
CA THR A 68 -0.03 5.64 -7.19
C THR A 68 1.01 5.95 -6.13
N ARG A 69 0.88 5.37 -4.94
CA ARG A 69 1.89 5.45 -3.90
C ARG A 69 3.07 4.53 -4.18
N ARG A 70 3.02 3.45 -4.98
CA ARG A 70 4.22 2.74 -5.48
C ARG A 70 4.93 3.54 -6.56
N MET A 71 4.20 4.36 -7.33
CA MET A 71 4.83 5.41 -8.12
C MET A 71 5.50 6.49 -7.24
N HIS A 72 5.09 6.64 -5.96
CA HIS A 72 5.72 7.54 -4.97
C HIS A 72 6.60 6.82 -3.90
N VAL A 73 6.58 5.49 -3.83
CA VAL A 73 7.08 4.57 -2.77
C VAL A 73 7.43 3.27 -3.46
N ALA A 74 8.29 3.36 -4.46
CA ALA A 74 9.00 2.19 -4.96
C ALA A 74 10.17 1.84 -4.00
N ALA A 75 10.02 2.07 -2.69
CA ALA A 75 10.98 1.64 -1.68
C ALA A 75 11.12 0.10 -1.58
N GLU A 76 10.18 -0.69 -2.12
CA GLU A 76 10.33 -2.16 -2.30
C GLU A 76 11.05 -2.56 -3.60
N VAL A 77 11.32 -1.61 -4.50
CA VAL A 77 11.95 -1.86 -5.81
C VAL A 77 13.34 -1.24 -5.90
N TRP A 78 13.67 -0.28 -5.02
CA TRP A 78 14.93 0.45 -5.14
C TRP A 78 16.06 -0.34 -4.52
N GLN A 79 17.04 -0.64 -5.35
CA GLN A 79 18.32 -1.18 -4.91
C GLN A 79 19.29 -0.01 -4.65
N PRO A 80 20.29 -0.19 -3.79
CA PRO A 80 21.40 0.75 -3.69
C PRO A 80 21.95 1.08 -5.07
N GLY A 81 22.13 2.36 -5.36
CA GLY A 81 22.47 2.83 -6.70
C GLY A 81 22.24 4.32 -6.88
N VAL A 82 22.45 4.80 -8.10
CA VAL A 82 22.26 6.21 -8.45
C VAL A 82 20.95 6.37 -9.22
N TYR A 83 20.17 7.39 -8.87
CA TYR A 83 18.87 7.67 -9.44
C TYR A 83 18.76 9.16 -9.77
N ASP A 84 17.98 9.50 -10.78
CA ASP A 84 17.54 10.87 -11.01
C ASP A 84 16.23 11.09 -10.22
N TYR A 85 16.30 11.91 -9.17
CA TYR A 85 15.17 12.23 -8.29
C TYR A 85 14.52 13.54 -8.72
N ARG A 86 13.20 13.50 -8.90
CA ARG A 86 12.36 14.65 -9.25
C ARG A 86 11.44 14.98 -8.07
N PRO A 87 11.71 16.05 -7.32
CA PRO A 87 10.87 16.47 -6.20
C PRO A 87 9.45 16.85 -6.67
N GLU A 88 8.44 16.49 -5.89
CA GLU A 88 7.04 16.84 -6.20
C GLU A 88 6.78 18.36 -6.14
N ALA A 89 7.57 19.10 -5.35
CA ALA A 89 7.49 20.56 -5.20
C ALA A 89 7.86 21.37 -6.47
N GLY A 90 8.03 20.72 -7.63
CA GLY A 90 8.32 21.37 -8.91
C GLY A 90 9.77 21.83 -9.09
N SER A 91 10.69 21.29 -8.29
CA SER A 91 12.13 21.57 -8.41
C SER A 91 12.78 20.80 -9.56
N ASP A 92 13.95 21.25 -9.99
CA ASP A 92 14.75 20.56 -10.98
C ASP A 92 15.07 19.12 -10.56
N THR A 93 15.17 18.24 -11.56
CA THR A 93 15.63 16.86 -11.36
C THR A 93 17.08 16.87 -10.86
N VAL A 94 17.32 16.17 -9.75
CA VAL A 94 18.63 16.07 -9.11
C VAL A 94 19.10 14.63 -9.05
N ARG A 95 20.39 14.41 -9.32
CA ARG A 95 20.99 13.08 -9.19
C ARG A 95 21.26 12.78 -7.71
N VAL A 96 20.79 11.64 -7.25
CA VAL A 96 20.90 11.21 -5.85
C VAL A 96 21.46 9.80 -5.75
N ARG A 97 22.23 9.55 -4.69
CA ARG A 97 22.72 8.21 -4.37
C ARG A 97 21.84 7.60 -3.30
N VAL A 98 21.32 6.41 -3.57
CA VAL A 98 20.58 5.57 -2.64
C VAL A 98 21.54 4.52 -2.07
N SER A 99 21.63 4.42 -0.76
CA SER A 99 22.47 3.44 -0.06
C SER A 99 21.71 2.70 1.05
N GLN A 100 22.23 1.56 1.48
CA GLN A 100 21.67 0.81 2.61
C GLN A 100 22.17 1.42 3.93
N GLY A 101 21.24 1.92 4.75
CA GLY A 101 21.52 2.43 6.09
C GLY A 101 21.02 1.48 7.21
N PRO A 102 21.30 1.82 8.49
CA PRO A 102 20.93 1.01 9.64
C PRO A 102 19.41 0.88 9.87
N LEU A 103 18.62 1.82 9.31
CA LEU A 103 17.16 1.87 9.44
C LEU A 103 16.44 1.71 8.08
N GLY A 104 17.11 1.11 7.10
CA GLY A 104 16.63 0.94 5.73
C GLY A 104 17.37 1.82 4.72
N LEU A 105 16.76 2.02 3.54
CA LEU A 105 17.37 2.80 2.46
C LEU A 105 17.42 4.30 2.79
N GLN A 106 18.55 4.91 2.45
CA GLN A 106 18.82 6.33 2.65
C GLN A 106 19.30 6.98 1.35
N VAL A 107 19.04 8.28 1.22
CA VAL A 107 19.31 9.07 0.02
C VAL A 107 20.22 10.24 0.38
N GLU A 108 21.30 10.38 -0.35
CA GLU A 108 22.20 11.53 -0.29
C GLU A 108 21.68 12.62 -1.24
N LEU A 109 21.15 13.70 -0.66
CA LEU A 109 20.67 14.85 -1.41
C LEU A 109 21.76 15.91 -1.57
N PRO A 110 21.92 16.51 -2.76
CA PRO A 110 22.81 17.65 -2.94
C PRO A 110 22.46 18.79 -1.97
N GLY A 111 23.48 19.37 -1.32
CA GLY A 111 23.31 20.48 -0.38
C GLY A 111 22.83 20.06 1.02
N ARG A 112 22.63 18.77 1.28
CA ARG A 112 22.32 18.25 2.61
C ARG A 112 23.52 17.49 3.18
N SER A 113 23.89 17.81 4.42
CA SER A 113 25.04 17.17 5.09
C SER A 113 24.72 15.77 5.61
N ALA A 114 23.45 15.45 5.83
CA ALA A 114 23.00 14.16 6.35
C ALA A 114 22.15 13.42 5.31
N PRO A 115 22.35 12.10 5.16
CA PRO A 115 21.49 11.27 4.34
C PRO A 115 20.08 11.21 4.95
N VAL A 116 19.07 11.15 4.10
CA VAL A 116 17.66 11.11 4.52
C VAL A 116 16.99 9.81 4.14
N ARG A 117 16.07 9.36 4.98
CA ARG A 117 15.38 8.09 4.76
C ARG A 117 14.50 8.23 3.52
N ILE A 118 14.58 7.25 2.64
CA ILE A 118 13.94 7.30 1.33
C ILE A 118 12.42 7.47 1.40
N GLU A 119 11.82 6.86 2.42
CA GLU A 119 10.39 6.94 2.75
C GLU A 119 9.92 8.34 3.17
N THR A 120 10.86 9.25 3.49
CA THR A 120 10.57 10.65 3.86
C THR A 120 10.63 11.60 2.67
N LEU A 121 11.01 11.09 1.48
CA LEU A 121 11.07 11.88 0.26
C LEU A 121 9.78 11.75 -0.54
N HIS A 122 9.33 12.90 -1.05
CA HIS A 122 8.13 13.01 -1.87
C HIS A 122 8.53 13.41 -3.28
N GLY A 123 8.35 12.51 -4.24
CA GLY A 123 8.72 12.72 -5.64
C GLY A 123 8.96 11.41 -6.38
N ALA A 124 9.39 11.53 -7.64
CA ALA A 124 9.66 10.39 -8.51
C ALA A 124 11.16 10.11 -8.59
N PHE A 125 11.54 8.84 -8.71
CA PHE A 125 12.91 8.41 -8.90
C PHE A 125 13.01 7.62 -10.21
N ASP A 126 13.88 8.09 -11.11
CA ASP A 126 14.15 7.48 -12.41
C ASP A 126 15.51 6.75 -12.32
N GLY A 127 15.51 5.41 -12.39
CA GLY A 127 16.72 4.58 -12.25
C GLY A 127 16.46 3.13 -11.83
N PRO A 128 17.50 2.36 -11.41
CA PRO A 128 18.87 2.80 -11.21
C PRO A 128 19.58 3.09 -12.54
N ILE A 129 20.36 4.17 -12.54
CA ILE A 129 21.24 4.50 -13.66
C ILE A 129 22.39 3.51 -13.60
N ILE A 130 22.35 2.48 -14.46
CA ILE A 130 23.45 1.53 -14.63
C ILE A 130 24.53 2.23 -15.45
N GLY A 131 25.27 3.11 -14.76
CA GLY A 131 26.50 3.73 -15.23
C GLY A 131 27.67 3.14 -14.44
N ASP A 132 28.78 2.93 -15.14
CA ASP A 132 29.99 2.16 -14.82
C ASP A 132 30.78 2.63 -13.58
N ASP A 133 30.14 2.78 -12.41
CA ASP A 133 30.80 3.13 -11.15
C ASP A 133 30.49 2.09 -10.07
N ALA A 134 30.71 0.82 -10.44
CA ALA A 134 31.17 -0.17 -9.49
C ALA A 134 32.68 0.04 -9.26
N LYS A 135 33.08 1.12 -8.55
CA LYS A 135 34.38 1.18 -7.89
C LYS A 135 34.53 2.36 -6.92
N VAL A 136 35.09 1.98 -5.76
CA VAL A 136 35.65 2.74 -4.63
C VAL A 136 34.67 3.01 -3.49
#